data_AF-A0A1F3BNL3-F1
#
_entry.id   AF-A0A1F3BNL3-F1
#
_cell.length_a   1.000
_cell.length_b   1.000
_cell.length_c   1.000
_cell.angle_alpha   90.00
_cell.angle_beta   90.00
_cell.angle_gamma   90.00
#
_symmetry.space_group_name_H-M   'P 1'
#
loop_
_entity.id
_entity.type
_entity.pdbx_description
1 polymer ?
#
loop_
_entity_poly.entity_id
_entity_poly.type
_entity_poly.pdbx_seq_one_letter_code
_entity_poly.pdbx_strand_id
1 'polypeptide(L)'
;MAHFKIKLIILITIFSILFITCKQTKQSEIGVWANKDCELIITNNFVLFFERNGNEISATLQRIEKSGDKLSCKLFSKTIFKDSIVSYKYVNTKMDSLIDKSSIGVIQNDGQIIINSKTKQQLLQLIEPLKIVDNYEMFKVEKNNIGLCLQQWRLGSRLTLDSIPNLISFELGTNKHNYAFVIQDGFIYCRAARIRSYNKGTYFAQNIRLMSNSRENARIMEEDNQKLSSDDLKIDDSKFDSTKCIFDKEGIYWSLIKFDSDTIFLNGCGGDIYPVARDEMTSKTITDWIEFIKY
;
A
#
# COMPACT_ATOMS: atom_id res chain seq x y z
N MET A 1 37.13 -17.08 -74.21
CA MET A 1 37.00 -15.96 -73.24
C MET A 1 35.57 -15.97 -72.74
N ALA A 2 35.40 -16.33 -71.46
CA ALA A 2 34.11 -16.59 -70.84
C ALA A 2 33.51 -15.29 -70.26
N HIS A 3 32.26 -14.98 -70.63
CA HIS A 3 31.48 -13.94 -69.97
C HIS A 3 30.80 -14.52 -68.73
N PHE A 4 31.27 -14.12 -67.54
CA PHE A 4 30.65 -14.43 -66.26
C PHE A 4 29.44 -13.51 -66.05
N LYS A 5 28.22 -14.07 -66.01
CA LYS A 5 27.03 -13.36 -65.54
C LYS A 5 26.95 -13.50 -64.01
N ILE A 6 27.22 -12.42 -63.29
CA ILE A 6 26.96 -12.33 -61.85
C ILE A 6 25.46 -12.07 -61.67
N LYS A 7 24.73 -13.06 -61.13
CA LYS A 7 23.37 -12.87 -60.63
C LYS A 7 23.47 -12.15 -59.28
N LEU A 8 22.95 -10.92 -59.22
CA LEU A 8 22.76 -10.17 -58.00
C LEU A 8 21.63 -10.82 -57.18
N ILE A 9 22.00 -11.56 -56.13
CA ILE A 9 21.03 -12.07 -55.15
C ILE A 9 20.78 -10.93 -54.15
N ILE A 10 19.62 -10.29 -54.24
CA ILE A 10 19.14 -9.35 -53.23
C ILE A 10 18.62 -10.17 -52.05
N LEU A 11 19.41 -10.26 -51.00
CA LEU A 11 19.00 -10.84 -49.72
C LEU A 11 18.14 -9.79 -48.99
N ILE A 12 16.82 -9.90 -49.08
CA ILE A 12 15.90 -9.09 -48.26
C ILE A 12 15.91 -9.68 -46.86
N THR A 13 16.74 -9.12 -45.98
CA THR A 13 16.69 -9.36 -44.54
C THR A 13 15.40 -8.72 -44.00
N ILE A 14 14.36 -9.54 -43.83
CA ILE A 14 13.16 -9.14 -43.09
C ILE A 14 13.58 -8.94 -41.64
N PHE A 15 13.86 -7.70 -41.26
CA PHE A 15 13.97 -7.29 -39.87
C PHE A 15 12.59 -7.48 -39.24
N SER A 16 12.40 -8.64 -38.60
CA SER A 16 11.24 -8.91 -37.77
C SER A 16 11.38 -8.04 -36.54
N ILE A 17 10.87 -6.82 -36.58
CA ILE A 17 10.69 -5.98 -35.40
C ILE A 17 9.63 -6.70 -34.56
N LEU A 18 10.08 -7.52 -33.60
CA LEU A 18 9.23 -7.95 -32.51
C LEU A 18 8.81 -6.69 -31.76
N PHE A 19 7.64 -6.18 -32.08
CA PHE A 19 6.92 -5.27 -31.20
C PHE A 19 6.58 -6.05 -29.94
N ILE A 20 7.44 -5.96 -28.93
CA ILE A 20 7.06 -6.28 -27.56
C ILE A 20 6.04 -5.21 -27.17
N THR A 21 4.76 -5.52 -27.39
CA THR A 21 3.67 -4.75 -26.82
C THR A 21 3.69 -5.02 -25.31
N CYS A 22 4.31 -4.11 -24.57
CA CYS A 22 4.27 -4.13 -23.12
C CYS A 22 2.88 -3.66 -22.71
N LYS A 23 2.03 -4.60 -22.28
CA LYS A 23 0.67 -4.29 -21.84
C LYS A 23 0.72 -3.34 -20.64
N GLN A 24 -0.17 -2.35 -20.67
CA GLN A 24 -0.61 -1.54 -19.54
C GLN A 24 -0.78 -2.43 -18.29
N THR A 25 -0.50 -1.92 -17.08
CA THR A 25 -0.92 -2.61 -15.84
C THR A 25 -2.39 -2.90 -16.01
N LYS A 26 -2.75 -4.18 -16.11
CA LYS A 26 -4.15 -4.54 -16.28
C LYS A 26 -4.84 -4.18 -14.97
N GLN A 27 -6.10 -3.75 -15.04
CA GLN A 27 -6.92 -3.55 -13.82
C GLN A 27 -6.88 -4.77 -12.89
N SER A 28 -6.67 -5.96 -13.46
CA SER A 28 -6.50 -7.24 -12.75
C SER A 28 -5.28 -7.34 -11.83
N GLU A 29 -4.34 -6.38 -11.86
CA GLU A 29 -3.12 -6.39 -11.04
C GLU A 29 -3.20 -5.47 -9.81
N ILE A 30 -4.21 -4.58 -9.79
CA ILE A 30 -4.40 -3.59 -8.73
C ILE A 30 -5.15 -4.22 -7.56
N GLY A 31 -4.52 -4.25 -6.40
CA GLY A 31 -5.07 -4.97 -5.25
C GLY A 31 -4.12 -5.12 -4.07
N VAL A 32 -4.66 -5.68 -3.00
CA VAL A 32 -3.91 -6.23 -1.87
C VAL A 32 -3.64 -7.70 -2.16
N TRP A 33 -2.39 -8.12 -2.05
CA TRP A 33 -1.93 -9.48 -2.27
C TRP A 33 -1.14 -9.95 -1.06
N ALA A 34 -1.27 -11.22 -0.68
CA ALA A 34 -0.53 -11.76 0.47
C ALA A 34 -0.21 -13.25 0.32
N ASN A 35 0.81 -13.68 1.06
CA ASN A 35 1.03 -15.08 1.43
C ASN A 35 1.42 -15.12 2.93
N LYS A 36 1.86 -16.28 3.43
CA LYS A 36 2.27 -16.45 4.83
C LYS A 36 3.27 -15.38 5.30
N ASP A 37 4.24 -15.01 4.45
CA ASP A 37 5.41 -14.20 4.78
C ASP A 37 5.41 -12.80 4.12
N CYS A 38 4.41 -12.48 3.31
CA CYS A 38 4.41 -11.28 2.48
C CYS A 38 3.06 -10.58 2.46
N GLU A 39 3.11 -9.25 2.31
CA GLU A 39 1.97 -8.44 1.90
C GLU A 39 2.41 -7.40 0.88
N LEU A 40 1.62 -7.24 -0.17
CA LEU A 40 1.88 -6.36 -1.29
C LEU A 40 0.61 -5.59 -1.59
N ILE A 41 0.71 -4.26 -1.68
CA ILE A 41 -0.34 -3.42 -2.23
C ILE A 41 0.15 -2.76 -3.50
N ILE A 42 -0.62 -2.90 -4.59
CA ILE A 42 -0.35 -2.30 -5.90
C ILE A 42 -1.49 -1.33 -6.23
N THR A 43 -1.15 -0.08 -6.53
CA THR A 43 -2.06 0.93 -7.12
C THR A 43 -1.60 1.33 -8.52
N ASN A 44 -2.17 2.40 -9.09
CA ASN A 44 -1.69 2.97 -10.34
C ASN A 44 -0.31 3.63 -10.22
N ASN A 45 0.00 4.18 -9.04
CA ASN A 45 1.20 4.98 -8.81
C ASN A 45 2.18 4.38 -7.78
N PHE A 46 1.77 3.41 -6.97
CA PHE A 46 2.58 2.92 -5.86
C PHE A 46 2.58 1.40 -5.74
N VAL A 47 3.71 0.90 -5.22
CA VAL A 47 3.84 -0.45 -4.70
C VAL A 47 4.41 -0.36 -3.29
N LEU A 48 3.70 -0.92 -2.31
CA LEU A 48 4.23 -1.09 -0.96
C LEU A 48 4.30 -2.59 -0.66
N PHE A 49 5.49 -3.06 -0.33
CA PHE A 49 5.79 -4.47 -0.14
C PHE A 49 6.41 -4.72 1.23
N PHE A 50 5.82 -5.64 1.98
CA PHE A 50 6.32 -6.20 3.21
C PHE A 50 6.77 -7.64 2.97
N GLU A 51 7.95 -7.99 3.48
CA GLU A 51 8.49 -9.34 3.39
C GLU A 51 9.14 -9.76 4.69
N ARG A 52 8.75 -10.92 5.23
CA ARG A 52 9.47 -11.63 6.27
C ARG A 52 10.41 -12.66 5.63
N ASN A 53 11.66 -12.63 6.07
CA ASN A 53 12.68 -13.60 5.69
C ASN A 53 13.51 -13.99 6.93
N GLY A 54 13.16 -15.12 7.54
CA GLY A 54 13.75 -15.53 8.82
C GLY A 54 13.48 -14.51 9.92
N ASN A 55 14.55 -13.97 10.53
CA ASN A 55 14.44 -12.95 11.58
C ASN A 55 14.38 -11.51 11.05
N GLU A 56 14.36 -11.33 9.73
CA GLU A 56 14.23 -10.02 9.09
C GLU A 56 12.79 -9.77 8.63
N ILE A 57 12.33 -8.52 8.79
CA ILE A 57 11.15 -8.01 8.08
C ILE A 57 11.56 -6.74 7.37
N SER A 58 11.26 -6.64 6.07
CA SER A 58 11.48 -5.43 5.30
C SER A 58 10.17 -4.78 4.88
N ALA A 59 10.18 -3.45 4.77
CA ALA A 59 9.14 -2.68 4.11
C ALA A 59 9.79 -1.87 2.99
N THR A 60 9.21 -1.93 1.80
CA THR A 60 9.74 -1.31 0.58
C THR A 60 8.63 -0.53 -0.10
N LEU A 61 8.82 0.78 -0.29
CA LEU A 61 7.91 1.67 -1.01
C LEU A 61 8.52 2.02 -2.37
N GLN A 62 7.76 1.79 -3.44
CA GLN A 62 8.14 2.12 -4.81
C GLN A 62 7.08 2.98 -5.49
N ARG A 63 7.50 3.82 -6.44
CA ARG A 63 6.64 4.55 -7.37
C ARG A 63 6.58 3.84 -8.71
N ILE A 64 5.39 3.68 -9.25
CA ILE A 64 5.19 3.24 -10.62
C ILE A 64 5.29 4.48 -11.52
N GLU A 65 6.20 4.44 -12.49
CA GLU A 65 6.33 5.45 -13.53
C GLU A 65 5.86 4.86 -14.86
N LYS A 66 5.08 5.64 -15.62
CA LYS A 66 4.62 5.28 -16.97
C LYS A 66 5.38 6.14 -17.99
N SER A 67 6.06 5.52 -18.93
CA SER A 67 6.75 6.16 -20.05
C SER A 67 6.34 5.48 -21.35
N GLY A 68 5.36 6.08 -22.04
CA GLY A 68 4.65 5.42 -23.15
C GLY A 68 3.99 4.12 -22.67
N ASP A 69 4.25 3.02 -23.38
CA ASP A 69 3.77 1.68 -23.03
C ASP A 69 4.63 0.98 -21.96
N LYS A 70 5.75 1.59 -21.56
CA LYS A 70 6.60 1.04 -20.51
C LYS A 70 6.10 1.54 -19.16
N LEU A 71 6.07 0.63 -18.18
CA LEU A 71 6.07 1.02 -16.78
C LEU A 71 7.47 0.73 -16.21
N SER A 72 7.86 1.42 -15.16
CA SER A 72 9.04 1.12 -14.35
C SER A 72 8.68 1.34 -12.88
N CYS A 73 9.46 0.75 -11.97
CA CYS A 73 9.25 0.95 -10.55
C CYS A 73 10.47 1.62 -9.92
N LYS A 74 10.32 2.85 -9.47
CA LYS A 74 11.36 3.57 -8.74
C LYS A 74 11.28 3.22 -7.26
N LEU A 75 12.39 2.80 -6.64
CA LEU A 75 12.45 2.69 -5.18
C LEU A 75 12.42 4.09 -4.54
N PHE A 76 11.38 4.38 -3.78
CA PHE A 76 11.31 5.57 -2.95
C PHE A 76 12.04 5.37 -1.63
N SER A 77 11.76 4.26 -0.96
CA SER A 77 12.28 4.03 0.37
C SER A 77 12.24 2.58 0.78
N LYS A 78 13.14 2.18 1.67
CA LYS A 78 13.21 0.84 2.22
C LYS A 78 13.70 0.89 3.66
N THR A 79 13.14 0.02 4.49
CA THR A 79 13.71 -0.31 5.80
C THR A 79 13.75 -1.82 6.01
N ILE A 80 14.72 -2.28 6.78
CA ILE A 80 14.84 -3.68 7.21
C ILE A 80 15.01 -3.67 8.73
N PHE A 81 14.19 -4.47 9.39
CA PHE A 81 14.26 -4.74 10.81
C PHE A 81 14.82 -6.14 11.01
N LYS A 82 15.90 -6.26 11.77
CA LYS A 82 16.48 -7.54 12.20
C LYS A 82 16.51 -7.57 13.72
N ASP A 83 15.95 -8.62 14.32
CA ASP A 83 15.88 -8.75 15.78
C ASP A 83 15.26 -7.51 16.48
N SER A 84 14.25 -6.93 15.84
CA SER A 84 13.55 -5.69 16.25
C SER A 84 14.34 -4.38 16.16
N ILE A 85 15.56 -4.41 15.63
CA ILE A 85 16.37 -3.21 15.41
C ILE A 85 16.42 -2.89 13.92
N VAL A 86 16.47 -1.61 13.58
CA VAL A 86 16.68 -1.15 12.20
C VAL A 86 18.08 -1.53 11.75
N SER A 87 18.20 -2.52 10.87
CA SER A 87 19.49 -2.95 10.28
C SER A 87 19.82 -2.21 8.99
N TYR A 88 18.79 -1.66 8.33
CA TYR A 88 18.95 -0.89 7.09
C TYR A 88 17.83 0.14 6.93
N LYS A 89 18.19 1.33 6.45
CA LYS A 89 17.27 2.41 6.04
C LYS A 89 17.80 3.04 4.77
N TYR A 90 16.92 3.22 3.80
CA TYR A 90 17.15 3.96 2.57
C TYR A 90 15.98 4.92 2.35
N VAL A 91 16.29 6.18 2.11
CA VAL A 91 15.32 7.24 1.83
C VAL A 91 15.83 7.95 0.59
N ASN A 92 15.02 7.94 -0.48
CA ASN A 92 15.30 8.74 -1.64
C ASN A 92 14.25 9.84 -1.78
N THR A 93 14.63 11.05 -1.36
CA THR A 93 13.81 12.25 -1.54
C THR A 93 13.95 12.88 -2.92
N LYS A 94 14.91 12.43 -3.75
CA LYS A 94 15.16 12.96 -5.10
C LYS A 94 14.80 11.94 -6.18
N MET A 95 14.02 12.38 -7.16
CA MET A 95 13.37 11.52 -8.15
C MET A 95 14.31 10.97 -9.24
N ASP A 96 15.56 10.59 -8.92
CA ASP A 96 16.61 10.46 -9.96
C ASP A 96 17.13 9.04 -10.22
N SER A 97 16.86 8.04 -9.37
CA SER A 97 17.33 6.66 -9.60
C SER A 97 16.22 5.73 -10.13
N LEU A 98 16.35 5.19 -11.34
CA LEU A 98 15.42 4.19 -11.89
C LEU A 98 15.75 2.80 -11.34
N ILE A 99 14.73 2.00 -10.97
CA ILE A 99 14.86 0.55 -10.78
C ILE A 99 13.94 -0.14 -11.79
N ASP A 100 14.39 -1.27 -12.32
CA ASP A 100 13.70 -2.00 -13.38
C ASP A 100 12.44 -2.73 -12.87
N LYS A 101 11.50 -2.91 -13.80
CA LYS A 101 10.13 -3.44 -13.68
C LYS A 101 10.04 -4.88 -13.17
N SER A 102 11.13 -5.64 -13.24
CA SER A 102 11.23 -7.03 -12.80
C SER A 102 10.95 -7.25 -11.30
N SER A 103 10.83 -6.17 -10.53
CA SER A 103 10.64 -6.17 -9.08
C SER A 103 9.18 -6.14 -8.60
N ILE A 104 8.19 -5.85 -9.46
CA ILE A 104 6.75 -5.79 -9.07
C ILE A 104 6.10 -7.19 -9.10
N GLY A 105 6.67 -8.11 -9.87
CA GLY A 105 6.16 -9.46 -10.07
C GLY A 105 5.39 -9.64 -11.38
N VAL A 106 5.03 -10.90 -11.67
CA VAL A 106 4.32 -11.33 -12.88
C VAL A 106 3.02 -12.01 -12.49
N ILE A 107 1.90 -11.46 -12.97
CA ILE A 107 0.57 -12.03 -12.73
C ILE A 107 0.40 -13.31 -13.54
N GLN A 108 -0.06 -14.34 -12.85
CA GLN A 108 -0.44 -15.63 -13.42
C GLN A 108 -1.93 -15.62 -13.76
N ASN A 109 -2.34 -16.50 -14.68
CA ASN A 109 -3.74 -16.57 -15.15
C ASN A 109 -4.74 -17.06 -14.08
N ASP A 110 -4.26 -17.56 -12.95
CA ASP A 110 -5.03 -18.15 -11.85
C ASP A 110 -5.33 -17.19 -10.69
N GLY A 111 -5.05 -15.89 -10.85
CA GLY A 111 -5.27 -14.90 -9.80
C GLY A 111 -4.18 -14.88 -8.73
N GLN A 112 -2.97 -15.34 -9.08
CA GLN A 112 -1.77 -15.23 -8.27
C GLN A 112 -0.77 -14.26 -8.89
N ILE A 113 0.12 -13.69 -8.06
CA ILE A 113 1.25 -12.90 -8.51
C ILE A 113 2.56 -13.53 -8.01
N ILE A 114 3.52 -13.69 -8.93
CA ILE A 114 4.87 -14.16 -8.60
C ILE A 114 5.78 -12.95 -8.47
N ILE A 115 6.35 -12.73 -7.29
CA ILE A 115 7.34 -11.67 -7.05
C ILE A 115 8.71 -12.33 -6.86
N ASN A 116 9.72 -11.83 -7.57
CA ASN A 116 11.11 -12.21 -7.29
C ASN A 116 11.58 -11.36 -6.10
N SER A 117 11.59 -11.95 -4.91
CA SER A 117 12.22 -11.31 -3.76
C SER A 117 13.73 -11.50 -3.79
N LYS A 118 14.45 -10.91 -2.83
CA LYS A 118 15.91 -11.05 -2.77
C LYS A 118 16.37 -12.50 -2.63
N THR A 119 15.56 -13.35 -1.99
CA THR A 119 16.00 -14.69 -1.57
C THR A 119 15.21 -15.82 -2.20
N LYS A 120 13.96 -15.58 -2.64
CA LYS A 120 13.14 -16.60 -3.27
C LYS A 120 12.04 -15.98 -4.14
N GLN A 121 11.47 -16.79 -5.01
CA GLN A 121 10.19 -16.47 -5.63
C GLN A 121 9.09 -16.57 -4.58
N GLN A 122 8.25 -15.55 -4.54
CA GLN A 122 7.10 -15.46 -3.64
C GLN A 122 5.84 -15.54 -4.48
N LEU A 123 4.97 -16.50 -4.17
CA LEU A 123 3.66 -16.62 -4.77
C LEU A 123 2.64 -16.02 -3.82
N LEU A 124 1.92 -14.97 -4.25
CA LEU A 124 0.93 -14.27 -3.44
C LEU A 124 -0.46 -14.44 -4.06
N GLN A 125 -1.47 -14.53 -3.19
CA GLN A 125 -2.88 -14.59 -3.58
C GLN A 125 -3.51 -13.20 -3.43
N LEU A 126 -4.47 -12.90 -4.30
CA LEU A 126 -5.26 -11.68 -4.21
C LEU A 126 -6.19 -11.73 -2.99
N ILE A 127 -6.11 -10.72 -2.13
CA ILE A 127 -6.92 -10.56 -0.92
C ILE A 127 -8.06 -9.55 -1.14
N GLU A 128 -7.74 -8.43 -1.77
CA GLU A 128 -8.72 -7.36 -2.07
C GLU A 128 -8.44 -6.81 -3.47
N PRO A 129 -9.32 -7.05 -4.47
CA PRO A 129 -9.24 -6.34 -5.74
C PRO A 129 -9.56 -4.87 -5.51
N LEU A 130 -8.82 -3.98 -6.17
CA LEU A 130 -9.05 -2.55 -6.09
C LEU A 130 -9.37 -1.96 -7.45
N LYS A 131 -10.22 -0.93 -7.43
CA LYS A 131 -10.52 -0.11 -8.59
C LYS A 131 -10.06 1.32 -8.35
N ILE A 132 -9.13 1.77 -9.18
CA ILE A 132 -8.72 3.17 -9.18
C ILE A 132 -9.70 3.93 -10.07
N VAL A 133 -10.23 5.02 -9.56
CA VAL A 133 -11.29 5.83 -10.20
C VAL A 133 -10.87 7.28 -10.29
N ASP A 134 -11.64 8.08 -11.02
CA ASP A 134 -11.52 9.54 -10.95
C ASP A 134 -11.91 10.04 -9.55
N ASN A 135 -11.51 11.26 -9.24
CA ASN A 135 -11.91 11.92 -7.99
C ASN A 135 -13.44 12.03 -7.88
N TYR A 136 -13.96 11.92 -6.66
CA TYR A 136 -15.40 11.92 -6.42
C TYR A 136 -15.73 12.67 -5.13
N GLU A 137 -16.96 13.20 -5.06
CA GLU A 137 -17.44 13.87 -3.86
C GLU A 137 -17.66 12.83 -2.76
N MET A 138 -16.91 12.96 -1.67
CA MET A 138 -17.08 12.11 -0.50
C MET A 138 -18.32 12.51 0.30
N PHE A 139 -18.96 11.54 0.95
CA PHE A 139 -20.13 11.76 1.80
C PHE A 139 -19.82 12.80 2.88
N LYS A 140 -20.76 13.72 3.10
CA LYS A 140 -20.78 14.55 4.31
C LYS A 140 -21.28 13.70 5.48
N VAL A 141 -20.70 13.94 6.66
CA VAL A 141 -21.04 13.15 7.83
C VAL A 141 -22.32 13.65 8.49
N GLU A 142 -23.14 12.69 8.86
CA GLU A 142 -24.37 12.78 9.63
C GLU A 142 -24.37 11.66 10.66
N LYS A 143 -25.24 11.76 11.67
CA LYS A 143 -25.27 10.83 12.81
C LYS A 143 -25.43 9.35 12.41
N ASN A 144 -26.08 9.06 11.29
CA ASN A 144 -26.39 7.71 10.82
C ASN A 144 -25.38 7.14 9.82
N ASN A 145 -24.42 7.91 9.31
CA ASN A 145 -23.49 7.49 8.27
C ASN A 145 -22.00 7.64 8.65
N ILE A 146 -21.69 7.98 9.91
CA ILE A 146 -20.33 8.18 10.43
C ILE A 146 -19.39 7.03 10.03
N GLY A 147 -19.83 5.77 10.14
CA GLY A 147 -19.03 4.61 9.76
C GLY A 147 -18.69 4.58 8.26
N LEU A 148 -19.62 4.99 7.40
CA LEU A 148 -19.40 5.08 5.95
C LEU A 148 -18.41 6.19 5.61
N CYS A 149 -18.54 7.35 6.28
CA CYS A 149 -17.58 8.46 6.15
C CYS A 149 -16.18 8.04 6.63
N LEU A 150 -16.07 7.41 7.80
CA LEU A 150 -14.80 6.90 8.33
C LEU A 150 -14.10 5.91 7.39
N GLN A 151 -14.88 5.06 6.69
CA GLN A 151 -14.36 4.18 5.66
C GLN A 151 -13.91 4.98 4.44
N GLN A 152 -14.81 5.77 3.85
CA GLN A 152 -14.58 6.45 2.57
C GLN A 152 -13.47 7.50 2.64
N TRP A 153 -13.42 8.31 3.71
CA TRP A 153 -12.47 9.42 3.82
C TRP A 153 -11.02 8.96 3.94
N ARG A 154 -10.78 7.71 4.33
CA ARG A 154 -9.44 7.13 4.40
C ARG A 154 -8.99 6.52 3.08
N LEU A 155 -9.89 6.34 2.11
CA LEU A 155 -9.55 5.70 0.84
C LEU A 155 -8.50 6.48 0.06
N GLY A 156 -7.72 5.73 -0.71
CA GLY A 156 -6.72 6.27 -1.62
C GLY A 156 -5.33 6.39 -1.01
N SER A 157 -4.38 6.75 -1.87
CA SER A 157 -2.96 6.88 -1.53
C SER A 157 -2.58 8.35 -1.31
N ARG A 158 -1.80 8.64 -0.27
CA ARG A 158 -1.27 9.97 0.06
C ARG A 158 0.23 9.84 0.28
N LEU A 159 1.00 10.71 -0.37
CA LEU A 159 2.44 10.80 -0.20
C LEU A 159 2.83 12.22 0.21
N THR A 160 3.51 12.35 1.34
CA THR A 160 4.11 13.59 1.80
C THR A 160 5.63 13.46 1.73
N LEU A 161 6.22 14.36 0.93
CA LEU A 161 7.66 14.63 0.86
C LEU A 161 7.82 16.05 1.37
N ASP A 162 8.03 16.22 2.67
CA ASP A 162 8.10 17.57 3.27
C ASP A 162 9.51 18.17 3.14
N SER A 163 9.61 19.46 3.47
CA SER A 163 10.83 20.24 3.63
C SER A 163 11.74 19.76 4.78
N ILE A 164 11.24 18.88 5.65
CA ILE A 164 12.05 18.23 6.69
C ILE A 164 12.99 17.21 6.01
N PRO A 165 14.31 17.31 6.21
CA PRO A 165 15.26 16.36 5.64
C PRO A 165 14.88 14.92 5.97
N ASN A 166 14.94 14.05 4.97
CA ASN A 166 14.72 12.60 5.09
C ASN A 166 13.33 12.14 5.55
N LEU A 167 12.29 13.00 5.50
CA LEU A 167 10.92 12.58 5.74
C LEU A 167 10.30 11.99 4.47
N ILE A 168 9.84 10.74 4.58
CA ILE A 168 8.87 10.13 3.66
C ILE A 168 7.71 9.67 4.52
N SER A 169 6.51 10.20 4.26
CA SER A 169 5.25 9.69 4.85
C SER A 169 4.33 9.26 3.73
N PHE A 170 3.92 8.01 3.76
CA PHE A 170 2.97 7.43 2.83
C PHE A 170 1.84 6.77 3.62
N GLU A 171 0.61 7.08 3.26
CA GLU A 171 -0.58 6.43 3.79
C GLU A 171 -1.44 5.91 2.64
N LEU A 172 -2.05 4.74 2.84
CA LEU A 172 -3.01 4.19 1.89
C LEU A 172 -4.15 3.52 2.64
N GLY A 173 -5.39 3.92 2.34
CA GLY A 173 -6.58 3.20 2.79
C GLY A 173 -7.28 2.49 1.63
N THR A 174 -7.71 1.26 1.87
CA THR A 174 -8.62 0.49 1.01
C THR A 174 -9.96 0.30 1.73
N ASN A 175 -10.89 -0.46 1.13
CA ASN A 175 -12.18 -0.70 1.78
C ASN A 175 -12.03 -1.61 3.02
N LYS A 176 -10.97 -2.43 3.09
CA LYS A 176 -10.71 -3.36 4.20
C LYS A 176 -9.39 -3.17 4.93
N HIS A 177 -8.44 -2.40 4.38
CA HIS A 177 -7.08 -2.28 4.89
C HIS A 177 -6.63 -0.83 5.06
N ASN A 178 -5.68 -0.62 5.97
CA ASN A 178 -4.96 0.64 6.12
C ASN A 178 -3.46 0.38 6.24
N TYR A 179 -2.70 1.19 5.51
CA TYR A 179 -1.25 1.13 5.44
C TYR A 179 -0.65 2.47 5.85
N ALA A 180 0.49 2.39 6.51
CA ALA A 180 1.39 3.54 6.63
C ALA A 180 2.82 3.09 6.41
N PHE A 181 3.60 3.99 5.82
CA PHE A 181 5.03 3.88 5.66
C PHE A 181 5.62 5.24 5.95
N VAL A 182 6.21 5.38 7.13
CA VAL A 182 6.80 6.62 7.61
C VAL A 182 8.25 6.35 7.96
N ILE A 183 9.15 7.08 7.33
CA ILE A 183 10.56 7.14 7.70
C ILE A 183 10.93 8.60 7.86
N GLN A 184 11.46 8.95 9.03
CA GLN A 184 12.10 10.21 9.31
C GLN A 184 13.29 9.96 10.24
N ASP A 185 13.98 11.01 10.68
CA ASP A 185 15.09 10.87 11.61
C ASP A 185 14.58 10.57 13.03
N GLY A 186 15.16 9.53 13.65
CA GLY A 186 14.75 9.05 14.98
C GLY A 186 13.39 8.35 15.05
N PHE A 187 12.66 8.22 13.94
CA PHE A 187 11.34 7.58 13.90
C PHE A 187 11.11 6.82 12.58
N ILE A 188 10.81 5.53 12.70
CA ILE A 188 10.34 4.68 11.61
C ILE A 188 9.06 4.01 12.06
N TYR A 189 8.03 4.08 11.22
CA TYR A 189 6.78 3.38 11.42
C TYR A 189 6.22 2.87 10.10
N CYS A 190 6.17 1.55 9.94
CA CYS A 190 5.52 0.91 8.81
C CYS A 190 4.48 -0.08 9.32
N ARG A 191 3.29 -0.07 8.72
CA ARG A 191 2.19 -0.97 9.11
C ARG A 191 1.36 -1.44 7.92
N ALA A 192 0.80 -2.62 8.11
CA ALA A 192 -0.42 -3.07 7.45
C ALA A 192 -1.43 -3.45 8.55
N ALA A 193 -2.68 -3.10 8.33
CA ALA A 193 -3.76 -3.40 9.24
C ALA A 193 -5.05 -3.65 8.47
N ARG A 194 -5.85 -4.60 8.96
CA ARG A 194 -7.27 -4.64 8.62
C ARG A 194 -8.00 -3.56 9.38
N ILE A 195 -9.06 -3.02 8.79
CA ILE A 195 -9.84 -1.94 9.36
C ILE A 195 -11.32 -2.13 9.07
N ARG A 196 -12.16 -1.84 10.05
CA ARG A 196 -13.62 -1.79 9.86
C ARG A 196 -14.21 -0.64 10.65
N SER A 197 -15.02 0.17 9.99
CA SER A 197 -15.63 1.35 10.57
C SER A 197 -17.11 1.13 10.86
N TYR A 198 -17.58 1.75 11.94
CA TYR A 198 -18.97 1.76 12.38
C TYR A 198 -19.34 3.16 12.89
N ASN A 199 -20.62 3.40 13.16
CA ASN A 199 -21.06 4.74 13.62
C ASN A 199 -20.50 5.13 15.00
N LYS A 200 -19.98 4.16 15.77
CA LYS A 200 -19.34 4.39 17.06
C LYS A 200 -17.82 4.54 16.99
N GLY A 201 -17.20 4.40 15.81
CA GLY A 201 -15.75 4.50 15.63
C GLY A 201 -15.18 3.47 14.67
N THR A 202 -13.90 3.19 14.79
CA THR A 202 -13.18 2.27 13.91
C THR A 202 -12.49 1.18 14.72
N TYR A 203 -12.63 -0.07 14.29
CA TYR A 203 -11.83 -1.18 14.78
C TYR A 203 -10.64 -1.40 13.85
N PHE A 204 -9.44 -1.36 14.41
CA PHE A 204 -8.17 -1.38 13.70
C PHE A 204 -7.29 -2.52 14.22
N ALA A 205 -6.93 -3.47 13.35
CA ALA A 205 -6.24 -4.70 13.72
C ALA A 205 -4.97 -4.89 12.87
N GLN A 206 -3.81 -4.70 13.50
CA GLN A 206 -2.52 -4.74 12.81
C GLN A 206 -2.04 -6.17 12.61
N ASN A 207 -1.77 -6.55 11.36
CA ASN A 207 -1.10 -7.79 11.01
C ASN A 207 0.41 -7.60 10.78
N ILE A 208 0.83 -6.37 10.47
CA ILE A 208 2.26 -5.99 10.33
C ILE A 208 2.52 -4.69 11.08
N ARG A 209 3.58 -4.66 11.90
CA ARG A 209 4.03 -3.48 12.63
C ARG A 209 5.54 -3.45 12.76
N LEU A 210 6.16 -2.48 12.09
CA LEU A 210 7.56 -2.11 12.24
C LEU A 210 7.63 -0.73 12.87
N MET A 211 8.20 -0.62 14.08
CA MET A 211 8.33 0.63 14.82
C MET A 211 9.75 0.75 15.35
N SER A 212 10.37 1.91 15.16
CA SER A 212 11.64 2.25 15.81
C SER A 212 11.60 3.72 16.19
N ASN A 213 11.61 4.01 17.49
CA ASN A 213 11.73 5.36 18.03
C ASN A 213 12.41 5.32 19.42
N SER A 214 12.53 6.46 20.09
CA SER A 214 13.20 6.55 21.41
C SER A 214 12.49 5.81 22.54
N ARG A 215 11.22 5.45 22.38
CA ARG A 215 10.39 4.78 23.38
C ARG A 215 10.17 3.30 23.09
N GLU A 216 10.18 2.91 21.82
CA GLU A 216 9.74 1.59 21.41
C GLU A 216 10.48 1.10 20.15
N ASN A 217 10.80 -0.19 20.16
CA ASN A 217 11.21 -0.96 18.99
C ASN A 217 10.29 -2.17 18.84
N ALA A 218 9.69 -2.33 17.66
CA ALA A 218 8.82 -3.46 17.36
C ALA A 218 9.05 -3.97 15.93
N ARG A 219 9.04 -5.29 15.80
CA ARG A 219 9.07 -6.01 14.53
C ARG A 219 8.08 -7.16 14.62
N ILE A 220 6.88 -6.92 14.12
CA ILE A 220 5.76 -7.86 14.20
C ILE A 220 5.24 -8.07 12.77
N MET A 221 5.10 -9.35 12.40
CA MET A 221 4.26 -9.81 11.30
C MET A 221 3.65 -11.13 11.76
N GLU A 222 2.35 -11.25 11.55
CA GLU A 222 1.57 -12.42 11.92
C GLU A 222 2.11 -13.70 11.30
N GLU A 223 2.00 -14.82 12.03
CA GLU A 223 2.63 -16.06 11.58
C GLU A 223 2.10 -16.49 10.22
N ASP A 224 0.79 -16.41 10.02
CA ASP A 224 0.13 -16.58 8.73
C ASP A 224 -0.53 -15.26 8.31
N ASN A 225 0.27 -14.39 7.69
CA ASN A 225 -0.17 -13.05 7.32
C ASN A 225 -1.36 -13.08 6.36
N GLN A 226 -1.31 -13.95 5.34
CA GLN A 226 -2.39 -14.09 4.37
C GLN A 226 -3.71 -14.49 5.01
N LYS A 227 -3.69 -15.50 5.88
CA LYS A 227 -4.91 -15.94 6.57
C LYS A 227 -5.50 -14.77 7.34
N LEU A 228 -4.67 -14.08 8.12
CA LEU A 228 -5.18 -12.99 8.94
C LEU A 228 -5.67 -11.81 8.10
N SER A 229 -4.94 -11.37 7.08
CA SER A 229 -5.33 -10.23 6.23
C SER A 229 -6.58 -10.50 5.40
N SER A 230 -6.85 -11.76 5.06
CA SER A 230 -8.07 -12.17 4.35
C SER A 230 -9.33 -12.19 5.23
N ASP A 231 -9.16 -12.37 6.54
CA ASP A 231 -10.28 -12.54 7.46
C ASP A 231 -11.00 -11.21 7.71
N ASP A 232 -12.33 -11.24 7.58
CA ASP A 232 -13.15 -10.06 7.88
C ASP A 232 -13.14 -9.71 9.37
N LEU A 233 -12.96 -8.42 9.68
CA LEU A 233 -13.04 -7.96 11.07
C LEU A 233 -14.49 -7.97 11.57
N LYS A 234 -14.71 -8.62 12.70
CA LYS A 234 -15.98 -8.58 13.43
C LYS A 234 -15.92 -7.49 14.47
N ILE A 235 -16.86 -6.57 14.41
CA ILE A 235 -16.98 -5.48 15.38
C ILE A 235 -17.82 -5.98 16.57
N ASP A 236 -17.29 -5.75 17.78
CA ASP A 236 -18.06 -5.81 19.01
C ASP A 236 -18.42 -4.38 19.44
N ASP A 237 -19.67 -4.00 19.18
CA ASP A 237 -20.22 -2.68 19.47
C ASP A 237 -20.16 -2.26 20.95
N SER A 238 -20.01 -3.23 21.86
CA SER A 238 -19.90 -2.97 23.30
C SER A 238 -18.52 -2.47 23.72
N LYS A 239 -17.51 -2.65 22.86
CA LYS A 239 -16.12 -2.21 23.12
C LYS A 239 -15.84 -0.78 22.73
N PHE A 240 -16.78 -0.09 22.08
CA PHE A 240 -16.65 1.34 21.84
C PHE A 240 -16.98 2.14 23.09
N ASP A 241 -16.04 2.98 23.49
CA ASP A 241 -16.13 3.90 24.64
C ASP A 241 -15.72 5.31 24.20
N SER A 242 -16.64 6.27 24.21
CA SER A 242 -16.37 7.63 23.75
C SER A 242 -15.34 8.41 24.57
N THR A 243 -14.86 7.86 25.69
CA THR A 243 -13.86 8.50 26.57
C THR A 243 -12.45 7.97 26.39
N LYS A 244 -12.26 6.84 25.68
CA LYS A 244 -10.95 6.19 25.54
C LYS A 244 -10.87 5.24 24.34
N CYS A 245 -9.66 4.94 23.94
CA CYS A 245 -9.40 3.78 23.09
C CYS A 245 -9.51 2.49 23.93
N ILE A 246 -9.97 1.40 23.33
CA ILE A 246 -9.97 0.07 23.97
C ILE A 246 -9.05 -0.86 23.20
N PHE A 247 -8.08 -1.43 23.89
CA PHE A 247 -7.25 -2.53 23.36
C PHE A 247 -8.04 -3.83 23.46
N ASP A 248 -8.09 -4.57 22.36
CA ASP A 248 -8.67 -5.89 22.27
C ASP A 248 -7.59 -6.90 21.88
N LYS A 249 -7.93 -8.19 21.94
CA LYS A 249 -7.02 -9.28 21.60
C LYS A 249 -6.36 -9.14 20.22
N GLU A 250 -7.14 -8.70 19.23
CA GLU A 250 -6.69 -8.65 17.82
C GLU A 250 -6.44 -7.22 17.32
N GLY A 251 -6.78 -6.18 18.09
CA GLY A 251 -6.75 -4.82 17.60
C GLY A 251 -7.17 -3.77 18.61
N ILE A 252 -7.56 -2.61 18.11
CA ILE A 252 -7.84 -1.42 18.90
C ILE A 252 -9.16 -0.81 18.41
N TYR A 253 -10.06 -0.53 19.35
CA TYR A 253 -11.27 0.25 19.10
C TYR A 253 -10.95 1.73 19.30
N TRP A 254 -10.90 2.46 18.18
CA TRP A 254 -10.82 3.92 18.15
C TRP A 254 -12.24 4.49 18.15
N SER A 255 -12.74 4.80 19.34
CA SER A 255 -14.12 5.23 19.55
C SER A 255 -14.35 6.67 19.11
N LEU A 256 -15.53 6.94 18.58
CA LEU A 256 -16.00 8.28 18.25
C LEU A 256 -16.06 9.18 19.50
N ILE A 257 -15.48 10.37 19.40
CA ILE A 257 -15.63 11.45 20.37
C ILE A 257 -16.74 12.40 19.92
N LYS A 258 -16.58 12.94 18.70
CA LYS A 258 -17.48 13.92 18.08
C LYS A 258 -17.23 14.01 16.58
N PHE A 259 -18.10 14.71 15.86
CA PHE A 259 -17.89 15.07 14.47
C PHE A 259 -18.47 16.46 14.19
N ASP A 260 -17.91 17.14 13.20
CA ASP A 260 -18.51 18.28 12.49
C ASP A 260 -18.76 17.89 11.03
N SER A 261 -19.08 18.84 10.14
CA SER A 261 -19.43 18.51 8.74
C SER A 261 -18.33 17.81 7.95
N ASP A 262 -17.07 18.03 8.31
CA ASP A 262 -15.91 17.65 7.50
C ASP A 262 -14.81 16.94 8.31
N THR A 263 -14.98 16.78 9.62
CA THR A 263 -14.03 16.09 10.49
C THR A 263 -14.72 15.17 11.49
N ILE A 264 -14.23 13.93 11.60
CA ILE A 264 -14.61 12.97 12.64
C ILE A 264 -13.44 12.80 13.59
N PHE A 265 -13.69 12.92 14.89
CA PHE A 265 -12.66 12.81 15.93
C PHE A 265 -12.79 11.48 16.66
N LEU A 266 -11.72 10.68 16.67
CA LEU A 266 -11.64 9.40 17.37
C LEU A 266 -10.68 9.46 18.57
N ASN A 267 -10.95 8.64 19.58
CA ASN A 267 -9.99 8.38 20.67
C ASN A 267 -8.83 7.53 20.14
N GLY A 268 -7.66 8.16 20.02
CA GLY A 268 -6.39 7.49 19.77
C GLY A 268 -5.81 6.87 21.05
N CYS A 269 -4.74 6.10 20.88
CA CYS A 269 -4.04 5.51 22.02
C CYS A 269 -3.13 6.53 22.71
N GLY A 270 -2.93 6.38 24.03
CA GLY A 270 -2.02 7.25 24.79
C GLY A 270 -2.58 8.64 25.11
N GLY A 271 -3.89 8.85 24.96
CA GLY A 271 -4.56 10.15 25.16
C GLY A 271 -4.63 11.02 23.91
N ASP A 272 -4.16 10.52 22.77
CA ASP A 272 -4.24 11.23 21.50
C ASP A 272 -5.67 11.31 20.97
N ILE A 273 -5.95 12.37 20.20
CA ILE A 273 -7.18 12.51 19.42
C ILE A 273 -6.81 12.38 17.95
N TYR A 274 -7.47 11.48 17.23
CA TYR A 274 -7.24 11.27 15.80
C TYR A 274 -8.33 11.96 14.99
N PRO A 275 -8.03 13.11 14.35
CA PRO A 275 -8.93 13.72 13.38
C PRO A 275 -8.89 12.94 12.07
N VAL A 276 -10.07 12.65 11.53
CA VAL A 276 -10.26 12.09 10.18
C VAL A 276 -11.01 13.14 9.37
N ALA A 277 -10.29 13.84 8.51
CA ALA A 277 -10.85 14.89 7.67
C ALA A 277 -11.38 14.32 6.35
N ARG A 278 -12.44 14.92 5.85
CA ARG A 278 -12.96 14.69 4.49
C ARG A 278 -12.07 15.41 3.49
N ASP A 279 -11.60 14.69 2.48
CA ASP A 279 -10.93 15.30 1.33
C ASP A 279 -11.96 15.88 0.35
N GLU A 280 -11.66 17.04 -0.22
CA GLU A 280 -12.41 17.60 -1.34
C GLU A 280 -12.02 16.92 -2.66
N MET A 281 -12.89 16.94 -3.67
CA MET A 281 -12.57 16.43 -5.01
C MET A 281 -11.30 17.06 -5.61
N THR A 282 -11.02 18.32 -5.27
CA THR A 282 -9.86 19.08 -5.74
C THR A 282 -8.59 18.77 -4.95
N SER A 283 -8.65 17.86 -3.97
CA SER A 283 -7.53 17.50 -3.11
C SER A 283 -6.34 17.04 -3.96
N LYS A 284 -5.21 17.71 -3.73
CA LYS A 284 -3.93 17.38 -4.36
C LYS A 284 -3.12 16.40 -3.52
N THR A 285 -3.60 16.02 -2.34
CA THR A 285 -2.91 15.10 -1.43
C THR A 285 -3.16 13.65 -1.79
N ILE A 286 -4.35 13.34 -2.34
CA ILE A 286 -4.70 12.02 -2.84
C ILE A 286 -4.13 11.84 -4.25
N THR A 287 -3.28 10.82 -4.41
CA THR A 287 -2.67 10.48 -5.71
C THR A 287 -3.47 9.42 -6.45
N ASP A 288 -3.90 8.34 -5.77
CA ASP A 288 -4.81 7.34 -6.33
C ASP A 288 -6.13 7.38 -5.57
N TRP A 289 -7.23 7.67 -6.27
CA TRP A 289 -8.58 7.58 -5.74
C TRP A 289 -9.11 6.15 -5.89
N ILE A 290 -9.58 5.55 -4.81
CA ILE A 290 -10.09 4.17 -4.81
C ILE A 290 -11.61 4.18 -4.75
N GLU A 291 -12.25 3.31 -5.53
CA GLU A 291 -13.70 3.11 -5.52
C GLU A 291 -14.17 2.72 -4.13
N PHE A 292 -15.14 3.47 -3.61
CA PHE A 292 -15.81 3.13 -2.37
C PHE A 292 -16.73 1.94 -2.59
N ILE A 293 -16.49 0.86 -1.85
CA ILE A 293 -17.35 -0.32 -1.78
C ILE A 293 -17.68 -0.52 -0.32
N LYS A 294 -18.96 -0.36 0.03
CA LYS A 294 -19.43 -0.53 1.41
C LYS A 294 -19.00 -1.90 1.94
N TYR A 295 -18.30 -1.88 3.08
CA TYR A 295 -17.87 -3.06 3.81
C TYR A 295 -18.91 -3.51 4.86
#